data_AF-A0A0P9UBL9-F1
#
_entry.id   AF-A0A0P9UBL9-F1
#
_cell.length_a   1.000
_cell.length_b   1.000
_cell.length_c   1.000
_cell.angle_alpha   90.00
_cell.angle_beta   90.00
_cell.angle_gamma   90.00
#
_symmetry.space_group_name_H-M   'P 1'
#
loop_
_entity.id
_entity.type
_entity.pdbx_description
1 polymer ?
#
loop_
_entity_poly.entity_id
_entity_poly.type
_entity_poly.pdbx_seq_one_letter_code
_entity_poly.pdbx_strand_id
1 'polypeptide(L)'
;MNRDDRRLLGSVYEWAQDQGADLTYVDALGLSLARYRENDDGRICMRANQGKTRDGEGYTIYQRFTDRDAATAERILQSEAYKTTRLDQKFIGYLTDKDYSALSHPDFNFLEQVINRFSAKGEDQQLPLSGDFSRYTYIKNNFIETRSGERRKPDNDDRHKTGIPAQKTTKPKEITLESLREDMRNSFMKAMGIKNFSSLFDVLFKNRR
;
A
#
# COMPACT_ATOMS: atom_id res chain seq x y z
N MET A 1 16.05 3.90 3.49
CA MET A 1 16.79 3.36 2.32
C MET A 1 18.28 3.48 2.56
N ASN A 2 19.06 2.42 2.32
CA ASN A 2 20.50 2.42 2.63
C ASN A 2 21.33 2.94 1.43
N ARG A 3 22.67 2.93 1.53
CA ARG A 3 23.56 3.42 0.46
C ARG A 3 23.60 2.48 -0.75
N ASP A 4 23.53 1.18 -0.51
CA ASP A 4 23.65 0.17 -1.57
C ASP A 4 22.36 0.07 -2.38
N ASP A 5 21.19 0.20 -1.74
CA ASP A 5 19.89 0.38 -2.39
C ASP A 5 19.93 1.56 -3.39
N ARG A 6 20.44 2.71 -2.95
CA ARG A 6 20.55 3.92 -3.79
C ARG A 6 21.49 3.73 -4.97
N ARG A 7 22.62 3.06 -4.77
CA ARG A 7 23.59 2.75 -5.83
C ARG A 7 23.00 1.81 -6.86
N LEU A 8 22.33 0.73 -6.41
CA LEU A 8 21.67 -0.21 -7.30
C LEU A 8 20.57 0.49 -8.11
N LEU A 9 19.68 1.25 -7.46
CA LEU A 9 18.64 2.00 -8.16
C LEU A 9 19.23 2.97 -9.18
N GLY A 10 20.33 3.66 -8.86
CA GLY A 10 21.07 4.48 -9.83
C GLY A 10 21.46 3.70 -11.08
N SER A 11 22.05 2.53 -10.92
CA SER A 11 22.38 1.65 -12.05
C SER A 11 21.14 1.14 -12.80
N VAL A 12 20.02 0.90 -12.11
CA VAL A 12 18.75 0.50 -12.75
C VAL A 12 18.18 1.66 -13.57
N TYR A 13 18.25 2.90 -13.08
CA TYR A 13 17.84 4.09 -13.84
C TYR A 13 18.68 4.27 -15.10
N GLU A 14 20.00 4.21 -14.98
CA GLU A 14 20.93 4.33 -16.12
C GLU A 14 20.61 3.25 -17.16
N TRP A 15 20.51 1.99 -16.73
CA TRP A 15 20.17 0.88 -17.63
C TRP A 15 18.79 1.04 -18.28
N ALA A 16 17.75 1.37 -17.52
CA ALA A 16 16.41 1.54 -18.06
C ALA A 16 16.34 2.72 -19.05
N GLN A 17 17.03 3.82 -18.73
CA GLN A 17 17.12 4.99 -19.61
C GLN A 17 17.84 4.65 -20.92
N ASP A 18 18.99 3.98 -20.85
CA ASP A 18 19.77 3.58 -22.02
C ASP A 18 19.00 2.62 -22.93
N GLN A 19 18.11 1.81 -22.36
CA GLN A 19 17.25 0.88 -23.11
C GLN A 19 15.93 1.51 -23.57
N GLY A 20 15.69 2.79 -23.28
CA GLY A 20 14.49 3.51 -23.71
C GLY A 20 13.20 3.11 -22.97
N ALA A 21 13.31 2.61 -21.74
CA ALA A 21 12.15 2.31 -20.91
C ALA A 21 11.59 3.54 -20.19
N ASP A 22 10.30 3.47 -19.87
CA ASP A 22 9.63 4.45 -19.03
C ASP A 22 10.14 4.32 -17.58
N LEU A 23 10.78 5.37 -17.08
CA LEU A 23 11.40 5.39 -15.76
C LEU A 23 10.39 5.27 -14.62
N THR A 24 9.09 5.42 -14.88
CA THR A 24 8.03 5.15 -13.90
C THR A 24 8.07 3.71 -13.37
N TYR A 25 8.54 2.76 -14.18
CA TYR A 25 8.78 1.39 -13.71
C TYR A 25 9.87 1.33 -12.61
N VAL A 26 10.94 2.11 -12.78
CA VAL A 26 12.03 2.23 -11.79
C VAL A 26 11.53 2.98 -10.55
N ASP A 27 10.76 4.06 -10.73
CA ASP A 27 10.14 4.82 -9.64
C ASP A 27 9.25 3.92 -8.77
N ALA A 28 8.41 3.10 -9.39
CA ALA A 28 7.53 2.17 -8.68
C ALA A 28 8.33 1.14 -7.86
N LEU A 29 9.40 0.57 -8.44
CA LEU A 29 10.31 -0.33 -7.72
C LEU A 29 11.01 0.39 -6.56
N GLY A 30 11.51 1.61 -6.79
CA GLY A 30 12.16 2.43 -5.78
C GLY A 30 11.24 2.78 -4.62
N LEU A 31 9.98 3.13 -4.90
CA LEU A 31 8.97 3.40 -3.89
C LEU A 31 8.69 2.15 -3.03
N SER A 32 8.55 0.98 -3.65
CA SER A 32 8.39 -0.28 -2.93
C SER A 32 9.58 -0.59 -2.03
N LEU A 33 10.81 -0.37 -2.51
CA LEU A 33 12.02 -0.56 -1.71
C LEU A 33 12.09 0.44 -0.54
N ALA A 34 11.75 1.70 -0.79
CA ALA A 34 11.69 2.72 0.26
C ALA A 34 10.70 2.34 1.37
N ARG A 35 9.48 1.92 1.00
CA ARG A 35 8.45 1.45 1.95
C ARG A 35 8.92 0.23 2.75
N TYR A 36 9.55 -0.73 2.08
CA TYR A 36 10.11 -1.91 2.74
C TYR A 36 11.13 -1.50 3.83
N ARG A 37 12.06 -0.62 3.50
CA ARG A 37 13.08 -0.12 4.44
C ARG A 37 12.51 0.74 5.56
N GLU A 38 11.49 1.55 5.27
CA GLU A 38 10.79 2.37 6.27
C GLU A 38 10.10 1.51 7.33
N ASN A 39 9.61 0.34 6.94
CA ASN A 39 8.92 -0.60 7.83
C ASN A 39 9.86 -1.65 8.43
N ASP A 40 11.05 -1.25 8.87
CA ASP A 40 12.05 -2.11 9.51
C ASP A 40 12.33 -3.38 8.68
N ASP A 41 12.71 -3.20 7.42
CA ASP A 41 12.91 -4.29 6.45
C ASP A 41 11.68 -5.22 6.37
N GLY A 42 10.49 -4.61 6.37
CA GLY A 42 9.19 -5.28 6.34
C GLY A 42 8.75 -5.93 7.66
N ARG A 43 9.55 -5.90 8.74
CA ARG A 43 9.23 -6.60 10.01
C ARG A 43 7.99 -6.07 10.72
N ILE A 44 7.71 -4.77 10.59
CA ILE A 44 6.55 -4.13 11.23
C ILE A 44 5.35 -4.02 10.28
N CYS A 45 5.48 -4.48 9.03
CA CYS A 45 4.34 -4.59 8.13
C CYS A 45 3.39 -5.69 8.61
N MET A 46 2.10 -5.38 8.64
CA MET A 46 1.09 -6.38 8.95
C MET A 46 0.94 -7.33 7.76
N ARG A 47 1.08 -8.63 8.01
CA ARG A 47 0.69 -9.65 7.04
C ARG A 47 -0.83 -9.59 6.82
N ALA A 48 -1.23 -9.41 5.57
CA ALA A 48 -2.58 -9.65 5.09
C ALA A 48 -2.92 -11.15 5.19
N ASN A 49 -4.17 -11.49 4.88
CA ASN A 49 -4.67 -12.88 4.83
C ASN A 49 -4.60 -13.67 6.14
N GLN A 50 -4.36 -13.02 7.28
CA GLN A 50 -4.33 -13.66 8.61
C GLN A 50 -5.73 -13.86 9.23
N GLY A 51 -6.80 -13.75 8.42
CA GLY A 51 -8.18 -13.89 8.90
C GLY A 51 -8.73 -12.72 9.73
N LYS A 52 -8.00 -11.59 9.77
CA LYS A 52 -8.32 -10.42 10.60
C LYS A 52 -9.16 -9.36 9.87
N THR A 53 -9.06 -9.28 8.55
CA THR A 53 -9.78 -8.32 7.72
C THR A 53 -11.14 -8.87 7.32
N ARG A 54 -12.20 -8.07 7.48
CA ARG A 54 -13.57 -8.46 7.15
C ARG A 54 -14.29 -7.39 6.33
N ASP A 55 -15.26 -7.81 5.53
CA ASP A 55 -16.20 -6.90 4.89
C ASP A 55 -17.27 -6.40 5.87
N GLY A 56 -18.11 -5.47 5.42
CA GLY A 56 -19.20 -4.91 6.23
C GLY A 56 -20.28 -5.93 6.63
N GLU A 57 -20.30 -7.10 5.98
CA GLU A 57 -21.22 -8.19 6.30
C GLU A 57 -20.60 -9.17 7.31
N GLY A 58 -19.29 -9.12 7.55
CA GLY A 58 -18.58 -9.96 8.51
C GLY A 58 -17.93 -11.21 7.89
N TYR A 59 -17.81 -11.27 6.57
CA TYR A 59 -17.00 -12.28 5.88
C TYR A 59 -15.53 -11.87 5.90
N THR A 60 -14.65 -12.85 6.09
CA THR A 60 -13.21 -12.62 6.01
C THR A 60 -12.81 -12.38 4.57
N ILE A 61 -12.02 -11.33 4.34
CA ILE A 61 -11.49 -10.98 3.03
C ILE A 61 -10.06 -11.53 2.91
N TYR A 62 -9.76 -12.13 1.75
CA TYR A 62 -8.44 -12.57 1.36
C TYR A 62 -8.04 -11.93 0.03
N GLN A 63 -6.75 -11.66 -0.12
CA GLN A 63 -6.16 -11.00 -1.28
C GLN A 63 -5.02 -11.87 -1.80
N ARG A 64 -4.91 -11.96 -3.11
CA ARG A 64 -3.82 -12.67 -3.79
C ARG A 64 -3.42 -11.92 -5.05
N PHE A 65 -2.23 -12.22 -5.54
CA PHE A 65 -1.82 -11.79 -6.87
C PHE A 65 -2.76 -12.32 -7.95
N THR A 66 -2.77 -11.62 -9.09
CA THR A 66 -3.32 -12.17 -10.32
C THR A 66 -2.57 -13.46 -10.70
N ASP A 67 -3.17 -14.33 -11.51
CA ASP A 67 -2.51 -15.58 -11.89
C ASP A 67 -1.20 -15.33 -12.67
N ARG A 68 -1.15 -14.26 -13.47
CA ARG A 68 0.06 -13.78 -14.16
C ARG A 68 1.15 -13.39 -13.17
N ASP A 69 0.81 -12.58 -12.18
CA ASP A 69 1.78 -12.07 -11.21
C ASP A 69 2.25 -13.18 -10.27
N ALA A 70 1.36 -14.07 -9.84
CA ALA A 70 1.73 -15.26 -9.06
C ALA A 70 2.73 -16.14 -9.82
N ALA A 71 2.47 -16.42 -11.10
CA ALA A 71 3.39 -17.20 -11.93
C ALA A 71 4.75 -16.51 -12.11
N THR A 72 4.77 -15.18 -12.19
CA THR A 72 6.02 -14.41 -12.32
C THR A 72 6.81 -14.37 -11.02
N ALA A 73 6.13 -14.17 -9.89
CA ALA A 73 6.72 -14.27 -8.56
C ALA A 73 7.36 -15.65 -8.33
N GLU A 74 6.68 -16.72 -8.73
CA GLU A 74 7.21 -18.09 -8.66
C GLU A 74 8.48 -18.26 -9.51
N ARG A 75 8.45 -17.81 -10.79
CA ARG A 75 9.63 -17.86 -11.66
C ARG A 75 10.82 -17.09 -11.08
N ILE A 76 10.59 -15.90 -10.54
CA ILE A 76 11.63 -15.09 -9.88
C ILE A 76 12.28 -15.91 -8.76
N LEU A 77 11.47 -16.46 -7.84
CA LEU A 77 11.96 -17.18 -6.66
C LEU A 77 12.69 -18.48 -7.02
N GLN A 78 12.33 -19.11 -8.15
CA GLN A 78 12.96 -20.33 -8.66
C GLN A 78 14.20 -20.06 -9.53
N SER A 79 14.46 -18.80 -9.92
CA SER A 79 15.56 -18.46 -10.84
C SER A 79 16.94 -18.54 -10.18
N GLU A 80 17.97 -18.87 -10.98
CA GLU A 80 19.36 -18.75 -10.53
C GLU A 80 19.80 -17.29 -10.34
N ALA A 81 19.18 -16.36 -11.09
CA ALA A 81 19.44 -14.94 -10.98
C ALA A 81 19.08 -14.41 -9.58
N TYR A 82 17.97 -14.87 -8.99
CA TYR A 82 17.57 -14.50 -7.63
C TYR A 82 18.66 -14.79 -6.58
N LYS A 83 19.42 -15.87 -6.74
CA LYS A 83 20.49 -16.25 -5.79
C LYS A 83 21.71 -15.33 -5.85
N THR A 84 21.92 -14.65 -6.98
CA THR A 84 23.16 -13.90 -7.27
C THR A 84 22.90 -12.44 -7.60
N THR A 85 21.64 -12.00 -7.58
CA THR A 85 21.27 -10.61 -7.82
C THR A 85 21.76 -9.69 -6.70
N ARG A 86 22.13 -8.47 -7.08
CA ARG A 86 22.50 -7.40 -6.16
C ARG A 86 21.29 -6.80 -5.42
N LEU A 87 20.08 -7.06 -5.92
CA LEU A 87 18.85 -6.65 -5.23
C LEU A 87 18.65 -7.52 -3.97
N ASP A 88 18.30 -6.89 -2.85
CA ASP A 88 18.14 -7.58 -1.57
C ASP A 88 17.12 -8.73 -1.68
N GLN A 89 17.57 -9.96 -1.44
CA GLN A 89 16.74 -11.16 -1.56
C GLN A 89 15.58 -11.16 -0.56
N LYS A 90 15.74 -10.57 0.63
CA LYS A 90 14.65 -10.46 1.61
C LYS A 90 13.58 -9.48 1.15
N PHE A 91 14.00 -8.40 0.48
CA PHE A 91 13.08 -7.47 -0.15
C PHE A 91 12.31 -8.13 -1.30
N ILE A 92 12.99 -8.93 -2.14
CA ILE A 92 12.33 -9.69 -3.21
C ILE A 92 11.31 -10.65 -2.60
N GLY A 93 11.70 -11.43 -1.58
CA GLY A 93 10.80 -12.33 -0.87
C GLY A 93 9.57 -11.61 -0.29
N TYR A 94 9.76 -10.44 0.32
CA TYR A 94 8.69 -9.57 0.81
C TYR A 94 7.75 -9.12 -0.33
N LEU A 95 8.30 -8.67 -1.47
CA LEU A 95 7.50 -8.26 -2.62
C LEU A 95 6.75 -9.41 -3.27
N THR A 96 7.31 -10.61 -3.31
CA THR A 96 6.69 -11.79 -3.93
C THR A 96 5.79 -12.57 -2.97
N ASP A 97 5.60 -12.10 -1.74
CA ASP A 97 4.65 -12.67 -0.79
C ASP A 97 3.32 -11.90 -0.87
N LYS A 98 2.28 -12.61 -1.29
CA LYS A 98 0.91 -12.07 -1.43
C LYS A 98 0.37 -11.47 -0.12
N ASP A 99 0.87 -11.94 1.03
CA ASP A 99 0.44 -11.42 2.32
C ASP A 99 1.03 -10.05 2.63
N TYR A 100 2.03 -9.57 1.88
CA TYR A 100 2.63 -8.26 2.09
C TYR A 100 2.33 -7.26 0.98
N SER A 101 2.23 -7.71 -0.27
CA SER A 101 2.26 -6.80 -1.43
C SER A 101 1.12 -6.99 -2.43
N ALA A 102 0.18 -7.92 -2.22
CA ALA A 102 -0.89 -8.18 -3.19
C ALA A 102 -1.67 -6.91 -3.58
N LEU A 103 -1.97 -6.02 -2.62
CA LEU A 103 -2.68 -4.78 -2.90
C LEU A 103 -1.88 -3.72 -3.68
N SER A 104 -0.55 -3.80 -3.63
CA SER A 104 0.33 -2.81 -4.22
C SER A 104 1.74 -3.38 -4.37
N HIS A 105 2.10 -3.70 -5.61
CA HIS A 105 3.42 -4.20 -5.98
C HIS A 105 3.88 -3.52 -7.28
N PRO A 106 5.20 -3.45 -7.55
CA PRO A 106 5.69 -3.02 -8.86
C PRO A 106 5.34 -4.08 -9.92
N ASP A 107 5.52 -3.74 -11.19
CA ASP A 107 5.35 -4.73 -12.26
C ASP A 107 6.35 -5.87 -12.07
N PHE A 108 5.85 -7.10 -11.88
CA PHE A 108 6.71 -8.24 -11.60
C PHE A 108 7.51 -8.71 -12.83
N ASN A 109 7.04 -8.46 -14.05
CA ASN A 109 7.86 -8.74 -15.22
C ASN A 109 9.04 -7.77 -15.27
N PHE A 110 8.83 -6.49 -14.93
CA PHE A 110 9.92 -5.52 -14.83
C PHE A 110 10.91 -5.93 -13.72
N LEU A 111 10.40 -6.31 -12.55
CA LEU A 111 11.22 -6.83 -11.44
C LEU A 111 12.06 -8.04 -11.87
N GLU A 112 11.46 -9.00 -12.59
CA GLU A 112 12.16 -10.17 -13.13
C GLU A 112 13.33 -9.76 -14.03
N GLN A 113 13.16 -8.75 -14.90
CA GLN A 113 14.24 -8.25 -15.75
C GLN A 113 15.35 -7.55 -14.97
N VAL A 114 15.00 -6.76 -13.94
CA VAL A 114 15.99 -6.16 -13.04
C VAL A 114 16.79 -7.24 -12.31
N ILE A 115 16.12 -8.25 -11.75
CA ILE A 115 16.77 -9.36 -11.05
C ILE A 115 17.73 -10.10 -11.97
N ASN A 116 17.29 -10.40 -13.20
CA ASN A 116 18.11 -11.06 -14.21
C ASN A 116 19.31 -10.20 -14.61
N ARG A 117 19.11 -8.93 -14.94
CA ARG A 117 20.16 -8.01 -15.39
C ARG A 117 21.25 -7.81 -14.32
N PHE A 118 20.86 -7.62 -13.08
CA PHE A 118 21.77 -7.33 -11.96
C PHE A 118 22.17 -8.57 -11.17
N SER A 119 22.07 -9.75 -11.79
CA SER A 119 22.66 -11.00 -11.32
C SER A 119 24.07 -11.19 -11.85
N ALA A 120 24.85 -12.07 -11.23
CA ALA A 120 26.23 -12.35 -11.66
C ALA A 120 26.32 -12.68 -13.17
N LYS A 121 25.42 -13.51 -13.69
CA LYS A 121 25.39 -13.84 -15.13
C LYS A 121 24.87 -12.70 -16.00
N GLY A 122 23.92 -11.92 -15.49
CA GLY A 122 23.30 -10.82 -16.25
C GLY A 122 24.24 -9.64 -16.47
N GLU A 123 25.09 -9.33 -15.48
CA GLU A 123 26.10 -8.29 -15.60
C GLU A 123 27.13 -8.65 -16.69
N ASP A 124 27.52 -9.94 -16.78
CA ASP A 124 28.43 -10.43 -17.81
C ASP A 124 27.82 -10.40 -19.23
N GLN A 125 26.53 -10.76 -19.35
CA GLN A 125 25.87 -10.95 -20.65
C GLN A 125 25.24 -9.68 -21.23
N GLN A 126 25.24 -8.58 -20.49
CA GLN A 126 24.60 -7.33 -20.87
C GLN A 126 23.15 -7.52 -21.38
N LEU A 127 22.33 -8.28 -20.66
CA LEU A 127 20.95 -8.58 -21.06
C LEU A 127 20.14 -7.29 -21.35
N PRO A 128 19.48 -7.17 -22.52
CA PRO A 128 18.67 -6.02 -22.86
C PRO A 128 17.32 -6.04 -22.12
N LEU A 129 16.72 -4.87 -21.96
CA LEU A 129 15.37 -4.72 -21.41
C LEU A 129 14.33 -4.96 -22.52
N SER A 130 13.22 -5.65 -22.21
CA SER A 130 12.13 -5.81 -23.19
C SER A 130 11.54 -4.45 -23.60
N GLY A 131 11.23 -4.30 -24.89
CA GLY A 131 10.56 -3.11 -25.43
C GLY A 131 9.15 -2.88 -24.87
N ASP A 132 8.56 -3.87 -24.20
CA ASP A 132 7.26 -3.76 -23.51
C ASP A 132 7.27 -2.67 -22.42
N PHE A 133 8.44 -2.28 -21.91
CA PHE A 133 8.59 -1.28 -20.86
C PHE A 133 8.80 0.15 -21.37
N SER A 134 8.70 0.39 -22.68
CA SER A 134 8.80 1.73 -23.29
C SER A 134 7.69 2.69 -22.85
N ARG A 135 6.56 2.18 -22.33
CA ARG A 135 5.48 2.99 -21.78
C ARG A 135 4.89 2.34 -20.53
N TYR A 136 4.83 3.08 -19.44
CA TYR A 136 4.24 2.59 -18.21
C TYR A 136 2.74 2.32 -18.35
N THR A 137 2.33 1.12 -17.93
CA THR A 137 0.94 0.72 -17.89
C THR A 137 0.48 0.53 -16.46
N TYR A 138 -0.32 1.47 -15.96
CA TYR A 138 -0.96 1.33 -14.66
C TYR A 138 -2.13 0.35 -14.75
N ILE A 139 -2.05 -0.74 -13.98
CA ILE A 139 -3.14 -1.70 -13.87
C ILE A 139 -3.90 -1.41 -12.57
N LYS A 140 -5.09 -0.82 -12.71
CA LYS A 140 -5.98 -0.57 -11.56
C LYS A 140 -6.43 -1.91 -10.96
N ASN A 141 -6.39 -2.01 -9.63
CA ASN A 141 -6.81 -3.20 -8.89
C ASN A 141 -6.12 -4.48 -9.40
N ASN A 142 -4.79 -4.45 -9.54
CA ASN A 142 -4.01 -5.59 -10.02
C ASN A 142 -3.85 -6.71 -8.98
N PHE A 143 -4.97 -7.21 -8.46
CA PHE A 143 -5.04 -8.27 -7.48
C PHE A 143 -6.41 -8.95 -7.54
N ILE A 144 -6.51 -10.12 -6.91
CA ILE A 144 -7.77 -10.85 -6.79
C ILE A 144 -8.16 -10.87 -5.32
N GLU A 145 -9.40 -10.43 -5.05
CA GLU A 145 -10.02 -10.49 -3.73
C GLU A 145 -11.01 -11.66 -3.67
N THR A 146 -10.96 -12.43 -2.59
CA THR A 146 -11.91 -13.51 -2.31
C THR A 146 -12.47 -13.35 -0.89
N ARG A 147 -13.66 -13.93 -0.67
CA ARG A 147 -14.35 -13.92 0.64
C ARG A 147 -14.45 -15.32 1.20
N SER A 148 -14.45 -15.44 2.54
CA SER A 148 -14.76 -16.70 3.21
C SER A 148 -16.20 -17.15 2.90
N GLY A 149 -16.44 -18.46 2.88
CA GLY A 149 -17.80 -19.01 2.77
C GLY A 149 -18.64 -18.83 4.05
N GLU A 150 -17.97 -18.57 5.18
CA GLU A 150 -18.63 -18.42 6.48
C GLU A 150 -18.57 -16.98 6.98
N ARG A 151 -19.69 -16.52 7.54
CA ARG A 151 -19.80 -15.27 8.30
C ARG A 151 -19.40 -15.54 9.75
N ARG A 152 -18.55 -14.71 10.34
CA ARG A 152 -18.24 -14.84 11.78
C ARG A 152 -19.55 -14.66 12.57
N LYS A 153 -19.83 -15.57 13.50
CA LYS A 153 -20.87 -15.33 14.51
C LYS A 153 -20.39 -14.16 15.38
N PRO A 154 -21.25 -13.18 15.71
CA PRO A 154 -20.85 -12.12 16.63
C PRO A 154 -20.35 -12.78 17.92
N ASP A 155 -19.19 -12.36 18.43
CA ASP A 155 -18.72 -12.91 19.70
C ASP A 155 -19.70 -12.50 20.79
N ASN A 156 -19.97 -13.38 21.76
CA ASN A 156 -20.83 -13.03 22.89
C ASN A 156 -20.27 -11.85 23.71
N ASP A 157 -19.00 -11.52 23.53
CA ASP A 157 -18.29 -10.38 24.14
C ASP A 157 -18.38 -9.08 23.32
N ASP A 158 -18.86 -9.14 22.07
CA ASP A 158 -19.23 -7.94 21.28
C ASP A 158 -20.53 -7.30 21.79
N ARG A 159 -21.13 -7.86 22.86
CA ARG A 159 -22.10 -7.15 23.70
C ARG A 159 -21.38 -6.10 24.54
N HIS A 160 -20.77 -5.11 23.88
CA HIS A 160 -20.74 -3.79 24.49
C HIS A 160 -22.18 -3.46 24.86
N LYS A 161 -22.43 -3.38 26.16
CA LYS A 161 -23.69 -3.06 26.82
C LYS A 161 -24.54 -2.13 25.93
N THR A 162 -25.47 -2.69 25.18
CA THR A 162 -26.61 -1.96 24.62
C THR A 162 -27.59 -1.68 25.75
N GLY A 163 -27.10 -0.88 26.70
CA GLY A 163 -27.84 -0.29 27.80
C GLY A 163 -27.82 1.22 27.64
N ILE A 164 -28.19 1.73 26.47
CA ILE A 164 -28.78 3.06 26.38
C ILE A 164 -30.21 2.81 25.91
N PRO A 165 -31.23 3.06 26.75
CA PRO A 165 -32.61 2.90 26.32
C PRO A 165 -32.85 3.80 25.11
N ALA A 166 -33.56 3.27 24.12
CA ALA A 166 -33.94 3.98 22.91
C ALA A 166 -34.59 5.33 23.28
N GLN A 167 -33.82 6.42 23.18
CA GLN A 167 -34.42 7.73 23.04
C GLN A 167 -35.07 7.77 21.67
N LYS A 168 -36.38 7.94 21.67
CA LYS A 168 -37.25 8.07 20.50
C LYS A 168 -36.56 8.91 19.42
N THR A 169 -36.18 8.28 18.32
CA THR A 169 -35.64 8.95 17.15
C THR A 169 -36.75 9.75 16.48
N THR A 170 -36.71 11.06 16.62
CA THR A 170 -37.28 11.96 15.62
C THR A 170 -36.58 11.70 14.29
N LYS A 171 -37.36 11.69 13.19
CA LYS A 171 -36.93 11.38 11.81
C LYS A 171 -35.51 11.90 11.48
N PRO A 172 -34.69 11.14 10.71
CA PRO A 172 -33.36 11.60 10.32
C PRO A 172 -33.46 12.92 9.57
N LYS A 173 -32.71 13.95 10.00
CA LYS A 173 -32.58 15.20 9.26
C LYS A 173 -31.82 14.92 7.97
N GLU A 174 -32.35 15.44 6.87
CA GLU A 174 -31.75 15.39 5.55
C GLU A 174 -30.34 16.01 5.60
N ILE A 175 -29.33 15.27 5.14
CA ILE A 175 -27.94 15.72 5.17
C ILE A 175 -27.75 16.68 4.00
N THR A 176 -27.68 17.97 4.28
CA THR A 176 -27.34 19.00 3.30
C THR A 176 -25.90 19.46 3.50
N LEU A 177 -25.31 20.11 2.48
CA LEU A 177 -23.97 20.70 2.58
C LEU A 177 -23.88 21.74 3.70
N GLU A 178 -25.00 22.41 4.01
CA GLU A 178 -25.08 23.35 5.13
C GLU A 178 -25.06 22.65 6.49
N SER A 179 -25.76 21.51 6.64
CA SER A 179 -25.77 20.76 7.90
C SER A 179 -24.38 20.19 8.22
N LEU A 180 -23.66 19.70 7.20
CA LEU A 180 -22.27 19.25 7.34
C LEU A 180 -21.33 20.38 7.73
N ARG A 181 -21.47 21.56 7.10
CA ARG A 181 -20.65 22.72 7.41
C ARG A 181 -20.92 23.24 8.82
N GLU A 182 -22.17 23.16 9.28
CA GLU A 182 -22.58 23.54 10.63
C GLU A 182 -22.06 22.56 11.69
N ASP A 183 -22.12 21.24 11.43
CA ASP A 183 -21.56 20.21 12.30
C ASP A 183 -20.04 20.32 12.43
N MET A 184 -19.33 20.61 11.33
CA MET A 184 -17.89 20.88 11.37
C MET A 184 -17.56 22.12 12.18
N ARG A 185 -18.34 23.21 12.03
CA ARG A 185 -18.18 24.43 12.81
C ARG A 185 -18.40 24.18 14.31
N ASN A 186 -19.46 23.48 14.66
CA ASN A 186 -19.79 23.18 16.06
C ASN A 186 -18.74 22.26 16.70
N SER A 187 -18.27 21.25 15.97
CA SER A 187 -17.19 20.38 16.43
C SER A 187 -15.88 21.14 16.62
N PHE A 188 -15.54 22.05 15.71
CA PHE A 188 -14.35 22.88 15.82
C PHE A 188 -14.41 23.84 17.02
N MET A 189 -15.54 24.53 17.23
CA MET A 189 -15.72 25.43 18.38
C MET A 189 -15.66 24.68 19.71
N LYS A 190 -16.24 23.47 19.77
CA LYS A 190 -16.19 22.60 20.95
C LYS A 190 -14.77 22.11 21.24
N ALA A 191 -14.02 21.71 20.21
CA ALA A 191 -12.63 21.26 20.36
C ALA A 191 -11.71 22.39 20.87
N MET A 192 -12.00 23.64 20.47
CA MET A 192 -11.26 24.81 20.93
C MET A 192 -11.70 25.29 22.32
N GLY A 193 -12.79 24.74 22.88
CA GLY A 193 -13.35 25.18 24.17
C GLY A 193 -14.03 26.56 24.12
N ILE A 194 -14.42 27.02 22.93
CA ILE A 194 -14.84 28.40 22.67
C ILE A 194 -16.35 28.45 22.48
N LYS A 195 -17.03 29.30 23.24
CA LYS A 195 -18.50 29.35 23.30
C LYS A 195 -19.13 30.24 22.21
N ASN A 196 -18.38 31.15 21.59
CA ASN A 196 -18.88 32.04 20.54
C ASN A 196 -17.75 32.57 19.63
N PHE A 197 -18.08 33.01 18.42
CA PHE A 197 -17.09 33.48 17.44
C PHE A 197 -16.29 34.71 17.88
N SER A 198 -16.85 35.55 18.77
CA SER A 198 -16.11 36.68 19.35
C SER A 198 -14.92 36.21 20.19
N SER A 199 -15.07 35.14 20.97
CA SER A 199 -13.96 34.56 21.74
C SER A 199 -12.98 33.75 20.87
N LEU A 200 -13.38 33.31 19.68
CA LEU A 200 -12.48 32.70 18.68
C LEU A 200 -11.49 33.73 18.11
N PHE A 201 -11.97 34.94 17.78
CA PHE A 201 -11.11 36.02 17.33
C PHE A 201 -10.14 36.49 18.43
N ASP A 202 -10.59 36.57 19.67
CA ASP A 202 -9.70 36.89 20.79
C ASP A 202 -8.58 35.86 20.95
N VAL A 203 -8.86 34.56 20.83
CA VAL A 203 -7.83 33.51 20.92
C VAL A 203 -6.85 33.54 19.73
N LEU A 204 -7.34 33.79 18.51
CA LEU A 204 -6.51 33.79 17.31
C LEU A 204 -5.64 35.05 17.17
N PHE A 205 -6.05 36.19 17.76
CA PHE A 205 -5.40 37.48 17.50
C PHE A 205 -4.87 38.21 18.75
N LYS A 206 -5.08 37.72 19.99
CA LYS A 206 -4.47 38.34 21.19
C LYS A 206 -2.95 38.28 21.27
N ASN A 207 -2.29 37.41 20.51
CA ASN A 207 -0.82 37.26 20.54
C ASN A 207 -0.11 37.99 19.40
N ARG A 208 -0.75 38.99 18.76
CA ARG A 208 -0.03 39.97 17.92
C ARG A 208 -0.18 41.38 18.50
N ARG A 209 0.68 41.69 19.46
CA ARG A 209 1.19 43.03 19.71
C ARG A 209 2.68 42.94 19.97
#